data_AF-A0AAE0YHI9-F1
#
_entry.id   AF-A0AAE0YHI9-F1
#
_cell.length_a   1.000
_cell.length_b   1.000
_cell.length_c   1.000
_cell.angle_alpha   90.00
_cell.angle_beta   90.00
_cell.angle_gamma   90.00
#
_symmetry.space_group_name_H-M   'P 1'
#
loop_
_entity.id
_entity.type
_entity.pdbx_description
1 polymer ?
#
loop_
_entity_poly.entity_id
_entity_poly.type
_entity_poly.pdbx_seq_one_letter_code
_entity_poly.pdbx_strand_id
1 'polypeptide(L)'
;MVGRDKGVYGHMSRKNPSIFMSEESASTSATAKEKTGRLKKLFASRTNQLICKFLVDALEPFDAINTELQSDASKIHVLQQRLEKLIKQLMVKFVQPAVFQRDGIFANLEKENLRQSSDIIIGKAAAEFIAQEKSKMKESRLSEFFDAARDFYVTSITYLRAKLPLKNDVYSHAAVINPANQLTCQFQSVEFFIKRFPVLLPPNASLHDLQLEFATYQCTDIASCIEERMDKTWASISRLTEGQEPIFKLLPQVMLHLLTIPHSSAHCERIFSLVRKNHSEFRSRLENSTMEALLIAKSRPGSAGDRDYSKEELSELKSAYHRSLKN
;
A
#
# COMPACT_ATOMS: atom_id res chain seq x y z
N MET A 1 28.64 -24.26 -19.73
CA MET A 1 28.96 -23.23 -20.74
C MET A 1 27.80 -22.26 -20.75
N VAL A 2 27.82 -21.23 -19.89
CA VAL A 2 28.35 -19.87 -20.14
C VAL A 2 27.66 -19.18 -21.31
N GLY A 3 26.79 -18.25 -20.95
CA GLY A 3 26.19 -17.23 -21.82
C GLY A 3 25.52 -16.20 -20.92
N ARG A 4 26.33 -15.39 -20.22
CA ARG A 4 25.86 -14.22 -19.45
C ARG A 4 25.65 -13.08 -20.44
N ASP A 5 24.40 -12.67 -20.66
CA ASP A 5 24.14 -11.41 -21.33
C ASP A 5 24.29 -10.25 -20.36
N LYS A 6 25.30 -9.42 -20.65
CA LYS A 6 25.58 -8.15 -20.01
C LYS A 6 25.00 -7.04 -20.90
N GLY A 7 24.20 -6.18 -20.29
CA GLY A 7 24.28 -4.74 -20.50
C GLY A 7 23.43 -4.14 -21.61
N VAL A 8 22.41 -3.38 -21.20
CA VAL A 8 22.10 -2.06 -21.77
C VAL A 8 21.65 -1.14 -20.63
N TYR A 9 22.62 -0.60 -19.89
CA TYR A 9 22.43 0.63 -19.11
C TYR A 9 23.47 1.63 -19.62
N GLY A 10 23.02 2.52 -20.49
CA GLY A 10 23.88 3.53 -21.12
C GLY A 10 23.12 4.83 -21.31
N HIS A 11 23.64 5.87 -20.65
CA HIS A 11 23.41 7.29 -20.90
C HIS A 11 22.06 7.90 -20.48
N MET A 12 22.00 8.32 -19.21
CA MET A 12 21.36 9.59 -18.87
C MET A 12 22.42 10.59 -18.39
N SER A 13 22.39 11.74 -19.06
CA SER A 13 23.28 12.88 -18.92
C SER A 13 23.39 13.36 -17.46
N ARG A 14 24.60 13.28 -16.89
CA ARG A 14 24.96 13.93 -15.63
C ARG A 14 25.13 15.43 -15.86
N LYS A 15 24.05 16.21 -15.70
CA LYS A 15 24.15 17.67 -15.49
C LYS A 15 23.07 18.16 -14.52
N ASN A 16 23.40 18.06 -13.23
CA ASN A 16 23.18 19.06 -12.18
C ASN A 16 23.65 18.44 -10.85
N PRO A 17 24.76 18.92 -10.24
CA PRO A 17 25.18 18.40 -8.95
C PRO A 17 24.20 18.91 -7.90
N SER A 18 23.25 18.05 -7.55
CA SER A 18 22.49 18.13 -6.30
C SER A 18 23.45 18.29 -5.13
N ILE A 19 23.11 19.20 -4.22
CA ILE A 19 23.81 19.49 -2.95
C ILE A 19 24.13 18.21 -2.14
N PHE A 20 23.44 17.09 -2.44
CA PHE A 20 23.59 15.81 -1.78
C PHE A 20 24.80 14.96 -2.24
N MET A 21 25.38 15.18 -3.42
CA MET A 21 26.46 14.30 -3.93
C MET A 21 27.88 14.75 -3.60
N SER A 22 28.07 15.99 -3.14
CA SER A 22 29.42 16.50 -2.79
C SER A 22 29.94 15.97 -1.45
N GLU A 23 29.10 15.32 -0.62
CA GLU A 23 29.53 14.74 0.67
C GLU A 23 29.79 13.23 0.62
N GLU A 24 29.30 12.53 -0.40
CA GLU A 24 29.35 11.06 -0.46
C GLU A 24 30.74 10.51 -0.83
N SER A 25 31.53 11.29 -1.59
CA SER A 25 32.91 10.97 -1.97
C SER A 25 33.93 11.11 -0.84
N ALA A 26 33.53 11.58 0.34
CA ALA A 26 34.39 11.74 1.51
C ALA A 26 34.14 10.70 2.63
N SER A 27 33.31 9.67 2.40
CA SER A 27 32.77 8.81 3.46
C SER A 27 33.52 7.50 3.73
N THR A 28 34.50 7.12 2.91
CA THR A 28 35.16 5.81 3.03
C THR A 28 36.33 5.74 4.02
N SER A 29 36.73 6.82 4.71
CA SER A 29 37.83 6.79 5.69
C SER A 29 37.63 7.55 7.01
N ALA A 30 36.43 8.09 7.27
CA ALA A 30 36.20 8.90 8.48
C ALA A 30 36.11 8.05 9.76
N THR A 31 36.90 8.41 10.78
CA THR A 31 36.86 7.76 12.10
C THR A 31 35.49 7.98 12.78
N ALA A 32 35.09 7.07 13.68
CA ALA A 32 33.78 7.14 14.35
C ALA A 32 33.53 8.50 15.03
N LYS A 33 34.57 9.09 15.63
CA LYS A 33 34.53 10.41 16.28
C LYS A 33 34.26 11.55 15.29
N GLU A 34 34.78 11.43 14.07
CA GLU A 34 34.57 12.38 12.98
C GLU A 34 33.15 12.29 12.42
N LYS A 35 32.60 11.07 12.29
CA LYS A 35 31.20 10.83 11.92
C LYS A 35 30.25 11.44 12.96
N THR A 36 30.52 11.24 14.25
CA THR A 36 29.73 11.85 15.34
C THR A 36 29.83 13.37 15.33
N GLY A 37 31.01 13.93 15.04
CA GLY A 37 31.20 15.38 14.89
C GLY A 37 30.39 15.98 13.74
N ARG A 38 30.34 15.30 12.59
CA ARG A 38 29.52 15.70 11.44
C ARG A 38 28.02 15.64 11.76
N LEU A 39 27.56 14.56 12.39
CA LEU A 39 26.17 14.44 12.84
C LEU A 39 25.76 15.55 13.83
N LYS A 40 26.62 15.88 14.79
CA LYS A 40 26.36 17.00 15.73
C LYS A 40 26.19 18.34 14.99
N LYS A 41 27.04 18.63 14.00
CA LYS A 41 26.91 19.84 13.16
C LYS A 41 25.63 19.80 12.31
N LEU A 42 25.28 18.62 11.79
CA LEU A 42 24.06 18.41 11.01
C LEU A 42 22.81 18.72 11.85
N PHE A 43 22.71 18.17 13.07
CA PHE A 43 21.57 18.39 13.97
C PHE A 43 21.54 19.79 14.58
N ALA A 44 22.69 20.45 14.73
CA ALA A 44 22.76 21.85 15.17
C ALA A 44 22.34 22.85 14.06
N SER A 45 22.30 22.43 12.79
CA SER A 45 21.88 23.30 11.69
C SER A 45 20.37 23.54 11.72
N ARG A 46 19.98 24.83 11.81
CA ARG A 46 18.58 25.26 11.73
C ARG A 46 17.90 24.81 10.44
N THR A 47 18.63 24.82 9.32
CA THR A 47 18.12 24.36 8.02
C THR A 47 17.75 22.87 8.06
N ASN A 48 18.59 22.04 8.69
CA ASN A 48 18.30 20.61 8.80
C ASN A 48 17.15 20.33 9.76
N GLN A 49 17.04 21.09 10.85
CA GLN A 49 15.87 21.00 11.75
C GLN A 49 14.58 21.34 11.01
N LEU A 50 14.60 22.39 10.17
CA LEU A 50 13.46 22.74 9.31
C LEU A 50 13.11 21.61 8.34
N ILE A 51 14.10 21.01 7.67
CA ILE A 51 13.90 19.86 6.79
C ILE A 51 13.30 18.68 7.55
N CYS A 52 13.81 18.33 8.72
CA CYS A 52 13.25 17.24 9.52
C CYS A 52 11.79 17.51 9.90
N LYS A 53 11.45 18.73 10.32
CA LYS A 53 10.07 19.12 10.63
C LYS A 53 9.16 18.99 9.40
N PHE A 54 9.63 19.45 8.24
CA PHE A 54 8.93 19.28 6.97
C PHE A 54 8.71 17.80 6.63
N LEU A 55 9.75 16.97 6.74
CA LEU A 55 9.66 15.55 6.38
C LEU A 55 8.67 14.78 7.25
N VAL A 56 8.57 15.09 8.54
CA VAL A 56 7.56 14.47 9.42
C VAL A 56 6.14 14.70 8.88
N ASP A 57 5.80 15.94 8.54
CA ASP A 57 4.48 16.30 7.96
C ASP A 57 4.31 15.81 6.50
N ALA A 58 5.40 15.75 5.73
CA ALA A 58 5.37 15.38 4.32
C ALA A 58 5.23 13.86 4.11
N LEU A 59 5.75 13.06 5.05
CA LEU A 59 5.73 11.60 5.00
C LEU A 59 4.45 10.97 5.54
N GLU A 60 3.71 11.66 6.41
CA GLU A 60 2.47 11.15 7.02
C GLU A 60 1.47 10.52 6.02
N PRO A 61 1.18 11.12 4.84
CA PRO A 61 0.28 10.49 3.87
C PRO A 61 0.80 9.16 3.33
N PHE A 62 2.13 9.01 3.19
CA PHE A 62 2.76 7.78 2.74
C PHE A 62 2.67 6.67 3.79
N ASP A 63 2.87 7.01 5.06
CA ASP A 63 2.78 6.04 6.15
C ASP A 63 1.34 5.52 6.30
N ALA A 64 0.34 6.40 6.15
CA ALA A 64 -1.06 6.02 6.19
C ALA A 64 -1.42 5.00 5.10
N ILE A 65 -1.05 5.27 3.83
CA ILE A 65 -1.34 4.33 2.73
C ILE A 65 -0.52 3.04 2.84
N ASN A 66 0.75 3.12 3.26
CA ASN A 66 1.58 1.93 3.45
C ASN A 66 1.01 1.00 4.51
N THR A 67 0.50 1.57 5.60
CA THR A 67 -0.20 0.80 6.65
C THR A 67 -1.45 0.11 6.08
N GLU A 68 -2.22 0.80 5.23
CA GLU A 68 -3.38 0.17 4.57
C GLU A 68 -2.96 -0.95 3.59
N LEU A 69 -1.88 -0.75 2.80
CA LEU A 69 -1.35 -1.76 1.87
C LEU A 69 -0.74 -2.97 2.59
N GLN A 70 -0.31 -2.82 3.84
CA GLN A 70 0.20 -3.90 4.68
C GLN A 70 -0.88 -4.65 5.46
N SER A 71 -2.13 -4.18 5.41
CA SER A 71 -3.29 -4.82 6.05
C SER A 71 -3.46 -6.29 5.60
N ASP A 72 -3.83 -7.14 6.56
CA ASP A 72 -4.24 -8.52 6.30
C ASP A 72 -5.63 -8.63 5.68
N ALA A 73 -6.55 -7.75 6.08
CA ALA A 73 -7.89 -7.72 5.50
C ALA A 73 -7.83 -7.19 4.06
N SER A 74 -8.63 -7.79 3.18
CA SER A 74 -8.75 -7.38 1.78
C SER A 74 -9.33 -5.98 1.66
N LYS A 75 -8.59 -5.09 0.98
CA LYS A 75 -8.97 -3.68 0.77
C LYS A 75 -9.12 -3.32 -0.72
N ILE A 76 -9.26 -4.31 -1.59
CA ILE A 76 -9.35 -4.07 -3.04
C ILE A 76 -10.50 -3.12 -3.43
N HIS A 77 -11.61 -3.20 -2.69
CA HIS A 77 -12.83 -2.41 -2.87
C HIS A 77 -12.65 -0.90 -2.60
N VAL A 78 -11.59 -0.49 -1.88
CA VAL A 78 -11.28 0.92 -1.61
C VAL A 78 -9.93 1.35 -2.18
N LEU A 79 -9.14 0.42 -2.74
CA LEU A 79 -7.75 0.67 -3.12
C LEU A 79 -7.62 1.86 -4.08
N GLN A 80 -8.38 1.87 -5.17
CA GLN A 80 -8.34 2.96 -6.15
C GLN A 80 -8.56 4.32 -5.48
N GLN A 81 -9.65 4.45 -4.70
CA GLN A 81 -9.99 5.68 -3.98
C GLN A 81 -8.86 6.11 -3.02
N ARG A 82 -8.20 5.16 -2.36
CA ARG A 82 -7.11 5.43 -1.42
C ARG A 82 -5.84 5.92 -2.12
N LEU A 83 -5.50 5.33 -3.26
CA LEU A 83 -4.37 5.79 -4.09
C LEU A 83 -4.61 7.19 -4.66
N GLU A 84 -5.82 7.46 -5.15
CA GLU A 84 -6.20 8.79 -5.64
C GLU A 84 -6.19 9.83 -4.51
N LYS A 85 -6.67 9.46 -3.31
CA LYS A 85 -6.64 10.31 -2.12
C LYS A 85 -5.21 10.68 -1.74
N LEU A 86 -4.27 9.74 -1.74
CA LEU A 86 -2.85 10.00 -1.48
C LEU A 86 -2.31 11.07 -2.44
N ILE A 87 -2.51 10.88 -3.74
CA ILE A 87 -2.01 11.81 -4.77
C ILE A 87 -2.64 13.18 -4.59
N LYS A 88 -3.96 13.23 -4.37
CA LYS A 88 -4.68 14.48 -4.08
C LYS A 88 -4.12 15.18 -2.84
N GLN A 89 -3.94 14.47 -1.73
CA GLN A 89 -3.41 15.02 -0.47
C GLN A 89 -2.00 15.62 -0.63
N LEU A 90 -1.17 15.04 -1.48
CA LEU A 90 0.16 15.58 -1.78
C LEU A 90 0.08 16.75 -2.76
N MET A 91 -0.68 16.62 -3.85
CA MET A 91 -0.79 17.67 -4.89
C MET A 91 -1.37 18.97 -4.37
N VAL A 92 -2.36 18.94 -3.48
CA VAL A 92 -2.94 20.17 -2.91
C VAL A 92 -1.91 21.04 -2.15
N LYS A 93 -0.78 20.45 -1.72
CA LYS A 93 0.28 21.15 -0.98
C LYS A 93 1.13 22.06 -1.87
N PHE A 94 1.24 21.77 -3.17
CA PHE A 94 2.19 22.47 -4.05
C PHE A 94 1.67 22.80 -5.45
N VAL A 95 0.52 22.25 -5.88
CA VAL A 95 -0.12 22.55 -7.16
C VAL A 95 -1.13 23.68 -6.97
N GLN A 96 -1.26 24.55 -7.98
CA GLN A 96 -2.26 25.61 -7.97
C GLN A 96 -3.70 25.04 -7.97
N PRO A 97 -4.63 25.62 -7.17
CA PRO A 97 -6.01 25.14 -7.12
C PRO A 97 -6.71 25.11 -8.48
N ALA A 98 -6.50 26.13 -9.32
CA ALA A 98 -7.12 26.22 -10.64
C ALA A 98 -6.69 25.07 -11.57
N VAL A 99 -5.40 24.75 -11.58
CA VAL A 99 -4.86 23.62 -12.38
C VAL A 99 -5.39 22.30 -11.84
N PHE A 100 -5.40 22.12 -10.51
CA PHE A 100 -5.91 20.91 -9.89
C PHE A 100 -7.40 20.70 -10.14
N GLN A 101 -8.21 21.76 -10.16
CA GLN A 101 -9.64 21.67 -10.52
C GLN A 101 -9.86 21.24 -11.96
N ARG A 102 -9.01 21.69 -12.90
CA ARG A 102 -9.11 21.34 -14.31
C ARG A 102 -8.69 19.90 -14.60
N ASP A 103 -7.52 19.51 -14.11
CA ASP A 103 -6.84 18.28 -14.55
C ASP A 103 -6.78 17.17 -13.47
N GLY A 104 -7.23 17.48 -12.24
CA GLY A 104 -7.26 16.56 -11.12
C GLY A 104 -5.89 15.96 -10.76
N ILE A 105 -5.89 14.67 -10.42
CA ILE A 105 -4.68 13.93 -10.04
C ILE A 105 -3.69 13.71 -11.18
N PHE A 106 -4.05 14.08 -12.42
CA PHE A 106 -3.21 13.98 -13.62
C PHE A 106 -2.65 15.33 -14.09
N ALA A 107 -2.86 16.41 -13.31
CA ALA A 107 -2.34 17.74 -13.64
C ALA A 107 -0.84 17.74 -13.97
N ASN A 108 -0.45 18.58 -14.93
CA ASN A 108 0.94 18.78 -15.29
C ASN A 108 1.71 19.46 -14.13
N LEU A 109 2.94 19.01 -13.89
CA LEU A 109 3.80 19.46 -12.78
C LEU A 109 4.88 20.45 -13.23
N GLU A 110 4.71 21.07 -14.39
CA GLU A 110 5.52 22.20 -14.85
C GLU A 110 5.42 23.40 -13.90
N LYS A 111 6.49 24.19 -13.83
CA LYS A 111 6.70 25.24 -12.80
C LYS A 111 5.57 26.28 -12.77
N GLU A 112 4.98 26.58 -13.93
CA GLU A 112 3.88 27.53 -14.13
C GLU A 112 2.59 27.09 -13.45
N ASN A 113 2.41 25.78 -13.28
CA ASN A 113 1.24 25.16 -12.64
C ASN A 113 1.40 24.99 -11.12
N LEU A 114 2.59 25.30 -10.60
CA LEU A 114 2.93 25.12 -9.19
C LEU A 114 2.69 26.41 -8.39
N ARG A 115 2.50 26.25 -7.09
CA ARG A 115 2.37 27.36 -6.16
C ARG A 115 3.68 28.12 -6.02
N GLN A 116 3.56 29.42 -5.75
CA GLN A 116 4.71 30.23 -5.35
C GLN A 116 5.27 29.73 -4.02
N SER A 117 6.56 29.98 -3.75
CA SER A 117 7.24 29.45 -2.57
C SER A 117 6.53 29.79 -1.25
N SER A 118 5.93 30.97 -1.11
CA SER A 118 5.17 31.38 0.07
C SER A 118 3.90 30.56 0.33
N ASP A 119 3.34 29.95 -0.72
CA ASP A 119 2.03 29.32 -0.70
C ASP A 119 2.11 27.79 -0.65
N ILE A 120 3.32 27.23 -0.66
CA ILE A 120 3.58 25.81 -0.50
C ILE A 120 3.28 25.39 0.94
N ILE A 121 2.49 24.33 1.09
CA ILE A 121 2.14 23.76 2.40
C ILE A 121 3.27 22.83 2.84
N ILE A 122 4.06 23.29 3.82
CA ILE A 122 5.22 22.59 4.37
C ILE A 122 4.96 21.89 5.72
N GLY A 123 3.71 21.94 6.21
CA GLY A 123 3.34 21.39 7.51
C GLY A 123 3.40 22.43 8.64
N LYS A 124 2.69 22.15 9.74
CA LYS A 124 2.51 23.09 10.86
C LYS A 124 3.83 23.34 11.57
N ALA A 125 4.56 22.28 11.91
CA ALA A 125 5.80 22.38 12.67
C ALA A 125 6.89 23.15 11.91
N ALA A 126 6.98 22.95 10.59
CA ALA A 126 7.91 23.67 9.74
C ALA A 126 7.52 25.16 9.60
N ALA A 127 6.23 25.45 9.39
CA ALA A 127 5.73 26.83 9.29
C ALA A 127 5.96 27.63 10.59
N GLU A 128 5.66 27.05 11.74
CA GLU A 128 5.90 27.66 13.06
C GLU A 128 7.40 27.91 13.30
N PHE A 129 8.26 26.97 12.91
CA PHE A 129 9.71 27.13 13.02
C PHE A 129 10.24 28.26 12.16
N ILE A 130 9.77 28.39 10.91
CA ILE A 130 10.12 29.53 10.05
C ILE A 130 9.64 30.83 10.69
N ALA A 131 8.41 30.90 11.21
CA ALA A 131 7.88 32.11 11.83
C ALA A 131 8.71 32.56 13.05
N GLN A 132 9.16 31.62 13.88
CA GLN A 132 9.96 31.91 15.09
C GLN A 132 11.41 32.30 14.79
N GLU A 133 12.02 31.65 13.78
CA GLU A 133 13.46 31.77 13.53
C GLU A 133 13.78 32.57 12.25
N LYS A 134 12.79 33.24 11.63
CA LYS A 134 12.95 33.98 10.37
C LYS A 134 14.11 34.98 10.40
N SER A 135 14.23 35.74 11.49
CA SER A 135 15.29 36.74 11.68
C SER A 135 16.69 36.15 11.82
N LYS A 136 16.79 34.84 12.12
CA LYS A 136 18.05 34.12 12.33
C LYS A 136 18.44 33.27 11.11
N MET A 137 17.61 33.25 10.06
CA MET A 137 17.87 32.52 8.83
C MET A 137 18.12 33.47 7.66
N LYS A 138 19.06 33.11 6.80
CA LYS A 138 19.31 33.84 5.54
C LYS A 138 18.17 33.58 4.57
N GLU A 139 17.71 34.62 3.90
CA GLU A 139 16.63 34.52 2.91
C GLU A 139 16.95 33.55 1.77
N SER A 140 18.21 33.51 1.32
CA SER A 140 18.66 32.54 0.31
C SER A 140 18.45 31.08 0.75
N ARG A 141 18.66 30.77 2.05
CA ARG A 141 18.47 29.43 2.59
C ARG A 141 17.00 29.03 2.68
N LEU A 142 16.13 30.00 2.95
CA LEU A 142 14.69 29.77 2.93
C LEU A 142 14.20 29.52 1.50
N SER A 143 14.71 30.27 0.52
CA SER A 143 14.41 30.01 -0.90
C SER A 143 14.87 28.62 -1.33
N GLU A 144 16.11 28.24 -1.01
CA GLU A 144 16.66 26.89 -1.27
C GLU A 144 15.78 25.79 -0.66
N PHE A 145 15.27 26.01 0.56
CA PHE A 145 14.37 25.07 1.23
C PHE A 145 13.03 24.91 0.50
N PHE A 146 12.38 26.01 0.09
CA PHE A 146 11.11 25.93 -0.64
C PHE A 146 11.26 25.27 -2.01
N ASP A 147 12.37 25.52 -2.70
CA ASP A 147 12.68 24.84 -3.96
C ASP A 147 12.88 23.33 -3.72
N ALA A 148 13.64 22.94 -2.68
CA ALA A 148 13.81 21.54 -2.31
C ALA A 148 12.49 20.86 -1.89
N ALA A 149 11.62 21.55 -1.15
CA ALA A 149 10.31 21.03 -0.76
C ALA A 149 9.40 20.82 -1.98
N ARG A 150 9.43 21.74 -2.95
CA ARG A 150 8.72 21.60 -4.23
C ARG A 150 9.24 20.40 -5.01
N ASP A 151 10.56 20.29 -5.16
CA ASP A 151 11.20 19.20 -5.89
C ASP A 151 10.90 17.84 -5.26
N PHE A 152 10.86 17.77 -3.92
CA PHE A 152 10.43 16.59 -3.19
C PHE A 152 9.02 16.16 -3.60
N TYR A 153 8.05 17.08 -3.59
CA TYR A 153 6.68 16.74 -3.94
C TYR A 153 6.51 16.39 -5.42
N VAL A 154 7.16 17.13 -6.32
CA VAL A 154 7.13 16.85 -7.78
C VAL A 154 7.72 15.47 -8.06
N THR A 155 8.88 15.17 -7.49
CA THR A 155 9.54 13.86 -7.64
C THR A 155 8.67 12.74 -7.07
N SER A 156 8.07 12.96 -5.90
CA SER A 156 7.18 11.99 -5.25
C SER A 156 5.96 11.68 -6.11
N ILE A 157 5.24 12.69 -6.62
CA ILE A 157 4.07 12.47 -7.49
C ILE A 157 4.48 11.80 -8.80
N THR A 158 5.61 12.19 -9.38
CA THR A 158 6.13 11.59 -10.62
C THR A 158 6.41 10.10 -10.41
N TYR A 159 7.08 9.74 -9.32
CA TYR A 159 7.33 8.36 -8.94
C TYR A 159 6.02 7.59 -8.68
N LEU A 160 5.10 8.15 -7.90
CA LEU A 160 3.82 7.52 -7.59
C LEU A 160 3.00 7.26 -8.85
N ARG A 161 2.90 8.22 -9.77
CA ARG A 161 2.19 8.04 -11.05
C ARG A 161 2.79 6.94 -11.92
N ALA A 162 4.12 6.75 -11.85
CA ALA A 162 4.81 5.72 -12.62
C ALA A 162 4.69 4.31 -11.99
N LYS A 163 4.52 4.21 -10.66
CA LYS A 163 4.54 2.94 -9.93
C LYS A 163 3.17 2.46 -9.48
N LEU A 164 2.25 3.38 -9.20
CA LEU A 164 0.91 3.03 -8.75
C LEU A 164 0.00 2.72 -9.95
N PRO A 165 -0.87 1.71 -9.82
CA PRO A 165 -1.79 1.29 -10.87
C PRO A 165 -3.04 2.20 -10.95
N LEU A 166 -2.84 3.50 -11.13
CA LEU A 166 -3.91 4.52 -11.06
C LEU A 166 -4.98 4.41 -12.16
N LYS A 167 -4.69 3.71 -13.25
CA LYS A 167 -5.60 3.52 -14.39
C LYS A 167 -5.98 2.05 -14.59
N ASN A 168 -5.97 1.26 -13.52
CA ASN A 168 -6.25 -0.16 -13.61
C ASN A 168 -7.75 -0.42 -13.44
N ASP A 169 -8.36 -0.95 -14.50
CA ASP A 169 -9.80 -1.25 -14.55
C ASP A 169 -10.25 -2.20 -13.44
N VAL A 170 -9.40 -3.14 -13.02
CA VAL A 170 -9.71 -4.07 -11.92
C VAL A 170 -10.00 -3.31 -10.63
N TYR A 171 -9.19 -2.31 -10.29
CA TYR A 171 -9.39 -1.54 -9.05
C TYR A 171 -10.53 -0.54 -9.16
N SER A 172 -10.77 0.00 -10.36
CA SER A 172 -11.94 0.83 -10.64
C SER A 172 -13.24 0.04 -10.45
N HIS A 173 -13.35 -1.13 -11.07
CA HIS A 173 -14.54 -1.97 -10.96
C HIS A 173 -14.71 -2.62 -9.59
N ALA A 174 -13.62 -2.89 -8.85
CA ALA A 174 -13.68 -3.46 -7.50
C ALA A 174 -14.46 -2.58 -6.50
N ALA A 175 -14.64 -1.29 -6.79
CA ALA A 175 -15.47 -0.38 -5.99
C ALA A 175 -16.92 -0.87 -5.82
N VAL A 176 -17.42 -1.74 -6.72
CA VAL A 176 -18.75 -2.36 -6.63
C VAL A 176 -18.94 -3.22 -5.38
N ILE A 177 -17.85 -3.73 -4.81
CA ILE A 177 -17.84 -4.55 -3.60
C ILE A 177 -18.15 -3.70 -2.36
N ASN A 178 -17.94 -2.38 -2.42
CA ASN A 178 -18.15 -1.50 -1.27
C ASN A 178 -19.65 -1.14 -1.14
N PRO A 179 -20.32 -1.49 -0.02
CA PRO A 179 -21.71 -1.13 0.24
C PRO A 179 -21.99 0.37 0.19
N ALA A 180 -21.00 1.22 0.48
CA ALA A 180 -21.15 2.67 0.34
C ALA A 180 -21.48 3.10 -1.10
N ASN A 181 -21.19 2.25 -2.09
CA ASN A 181 -21.47 2.50 -3.50
C ASN A 181 -22.74 1.77 -3.98
N GLN A 182 -23.52 1.13 -3.12
CA GLN A 182 -24.71 0.33 -3.46
C GLN A 182 -25.64 1.05 -4.46
N LEU A 183 -25.92 2.33 -4.24
CA LEU A 183 -26.84 3.12 -5.07
C LEU A 183 -26.19 3.70 -6.33
N THR A 184 -24.86 3.78 -6.39
CA THR A 184 -24.13 4.45 -7.47
C THR A 184 -23.42 3.50 -8.41
N CYS A 185 -23.16 2.26 -7.97
CA CYS A 185 -22.48 1.27 -8.76
C CYS A 185 -23.37 0.69 -9.86
N GLN A 186 -22.74 0.26 -10.94
CA GLN A 186 -23.43 -0.32 -12.09
C GLN A 186 -23.09 -1.80 -12.21
N PHE A 187 -24.05 -2.60 -12.67
CA PHE A 187 -23.87 -4.03 -12.90
C PHE A 187 -22.71 -4.35 -13.86
N GLN A 188 -22.37 -3.42 -14.77
CA GLN A 188 -21.22 -3.52 -15.66
C GLN A 188 -19.91 -3.84 -14.93
N SER A 189 -19.75 -3.38 -13.68
CA SER A 189 -18.57 -3.71 -12.87
C SER A 189 -18.54 -5.17 -12.42
N VAL A 190 -19.70 -5.73 -12.07
CA VAL A 190 -19.82 -7.18 -11.79
C VAL A 190 -19.60 -7.97 -13.06
N GLU A 191 -20.23 -7.55 -14.17
CA GLU A 191 -20.09 -8.19 -15.47
C GLU A 191 -18.64 -8.22 -15.95
N PHE A 192 -17.88 -7.14 -15.76
CA PHE A 192 -16.44 -7.09 -16.03
C PHE A 192 -15.68 -8.23 -15.34
N PHE A 193 -15.98 -8.50 -14.06
CA PHE A 193 -15.35 -9.57 -13.32
C PHE A 193 -15.78 -10.96 -13.78
N ILE A 194 -17.06 -11.16 -14.08
CA ILE A 194 -17.56 -12.45 -14.61
C ILE A 194 -16.92 -12.76 -15.97
N LYS A 195 -16.80 -11.76 -16.86
CA LYS A 195 -16.12 -11.92 -18.16
C LYS A 195 -14.64 -12.23 -17.99
N ARG A 196 -13.96 -11.59 -17.03
CA ARG A 196 -12.54 -11.79 -16.76
C ARG A 196 -12.25 -13.11 -16.03
N PHE A 197 -13.15 -13.53 -15.16
CA PHE A 197 -13.02 -14.72 -14.32
C PHE A 197 -14.34 -15.52 -14.36
N PRO A 198 -14.59 -16.31 -15.42
CA PRO A 198 -15.84 -17.06 -15.57
C PRO A 198 -16.12 -18.04 -14.43
N VAL A 199 -15.08 -18.48 -13.73
CA VAL A 199 -15.16 -19.37 -12.55
C VAL A 199 -15.93 -18.77 -11.38
N LEU A 200 -16.12 -17.44 -11.34
CA LEU A 200 -16.88 -16.76 -10.29
C LEU A 200 -18.39 -17.07 -10.34
N LEU A 201 -18.89 -17.49 -11.50
CA LEU A 201 -20.29 -17.86 -11.67
C LEU A 201 -20.42 -19.40 -11.65
N PRO A 202 -21.29 -19.97 -10.79
CA PRO A 202 -21.57 -21.39 -10.80
C PRO A 202 -22.06 -21.89 -12.17
N PRO A 203 -21.73 -23.12 -12.61
CA PRO A 203 -22.08 -23.61 -13.95
C PRO A 203 -23.57 -23.65 -14.28
N ASN A 204 -24.42 -23.71 -13.24
CA ASN A 204 -25.87 -23.75 -13.32
C ASN A 204 -26.53 -22.37 -13.15
N ALA A 205 -25.76 -21.32 -12.91
CA ALA A 205 -26.27 -19.97 -12.69
C ALA A 205 -26.15 -19.14 -13.98
N SER A 206 -27.15 -18.30 -14.24
CA SER A 206 -27.11 -17.38 -15.38
C SER A 206 -26.62 -15.98 -14.98
N LEU A 207 -26.04 -15.26 -15.94
CA LEU A 207 -25.69 -13.84 -15.75
C LEU A 207 -26.94 -12.99 -15.47
N HIS A 208 -28.09 -13.39 -16.02
CA HIS A 208 -29.37 -12.71 -15.80
C HIS A 208 -29.83 -12.80 -14.35
N ASP A 209 -29.71 -13.99 -13.72
CA ASP A 209 -30.06 -14.18 -12.30
C ASP A 209 -29.19 -13.31 -11.41
N LEU A 210 -27.88 -13.24 -11.70
CA LEU A 210 -26.95 -12.38 -10.98
C LEU A 210 -27.29 -10.89 -11.16
N GLN A 211 -27.72 -10.48 -12.35
CA GLN A 211 -28.16 -9.11 -12.62
C GLN A 211 -29.43 -8.76 -11.84
N LEU A 212 -30.37 -9.70 -11.74
CA LEU A 212 -31.58 -9.52 -10.94
C LEU A 212 -31.25 -9.39 -9.45
N GLU A 213 -30.40 -10.27 -8.91
CA GLU A 213 -29.92 -10.15 -7.52
C GLU A 213 -29.21 -8.82 -7.27
N PHE A 214 -28.42 -8.33 -8.23
CA PHE A 214 -27.78 -7.03 -8.12
C PHE A 214 -28.82 -5.90 -8.05
N ALA A 215 -29.85 -5.91 -8.90
CA ALA A 215 -30.91 -4.92 -8.85
C ALA A 215 -31.69 -4.97 -7.52
N THR A 216 -32.01 -6.18 -7.02
CA THR A 216 -32.62 -6.38 -5.70
C THR A 216 -31.73 -5.82 -4.59
N TYR A 217 -30.42 -6.07 -4.68
CA TYR A 217 -29.44 -5.54 -3.73
C TYR A 217 -29.48 -4.02 -3.67
N GLN A 218 -29.58 -3.31 -4.81
CA GLN A 218 -29.66 -1.85 -4.82
C GLN A 218 -30.92 -1.30 -4.14
N CYS A 219 -31.97 -2.11 -4.02
CA CYS A 219 -33.24 -1.74 -3.39
C CYS A 219 -33.39 -2.26 -1.94
N THR A 220 -32.41 -3.01 -1.43
CA THR A 220 -32.49 -3.65 -0.11
C THR A 220 -31.77 -2.83 0.96
N ASP A 221 -32.39 -2.64 2.13
CA ASP A 221 -31.69 -2.05 3.27
C ASP A 221 -30.70 -3.05 3.88
N ILE A 222 -29.42 -2.69 3.88
CA ILE A 222 -28.30 -3.50 4.36
C ILE A 222 -27.58 -2.84 5.54
N ALA A 223 -28.12 -1.77 6.12
CA ALA A 223 -27.46 -0.99 7.16
C ALA A 223 -27.05 -1.86 8.37
N SER A 224 -27.87 -2.86 8.71
CA SER A 224 -27.61 -3.82 9.79
C SER A 224 -26.52 -4.84 9.48
N CYS A 225 -26.14 -5.01 8.21
CA CYS A 225 -25.13 -5.96 7.76
C CYS A 225 -23.71 -5.38 7.71
N ILE A 226 -23.55 -4.06 7.86
CA ILE A 226 -22.26 -3.40 7.69
C ILE A 226 -21.35 -3.67 8.89
N GLU A 227 -20.24 -4.35 8.63
CA GLU A 227 -19.21 -4.66 9.62
C GLU A 227 -17.87 -3.99 9.28
N GLU A 228 -16.91 -4.05 10.21
CA GLU A 228 -15.56 -3.49 10.02
C GLU A 228 -14.82 -4.13 8.83
N ARG A 229 -14.98 -5.45 8.65
CA ARG A 229 -14.34 -6.17 7.55
C ARG A 229 -15.34 -6.50 6.45
N MET A 230 -14.90 -6.28 5.21
CA MET A 230 -15.75 -6.42 4.04
C MET A 230 -16.21 -7.87 3.79
N ASP A 231 -15.37 -8.86 4.10
CA ASP A 231 -15.74 -10.27 4.01
C ASP A 231 -16.88 -10.63 4.97
N LYS A 232 -16.87 -10.06 6.18
CA LYS A 232 -17.96 -10.25 7.14
C LYS A 232 -19.24 -9.55 6.70
N THR A 233 -19.13 -8.34 6.16
CA THR A 233 -20.27 -7.60 5.60
C THR A 233 -20.99 -8.41 4.52
N TRP A 234 -20.25 -8.96 3.55
CA TRP A 234 -20.86 -9.79 2.49
C TRP A 234 -21.38 -11.13 3.01
N ALA A 235 -20.74 -11.72 4.02
CA ALA A 235 -21.29 -12.89 4.70
C ALA A 235 -22.59 -12.57 5.47
N SER A 236 -22.73 -11.36 6.00
CA SER A 236 -23.95 -10.89 6.66
C SER A 236 -25.07 -10.65 5.64
N ILE A 237 -24.76 -10.03 4.50
CA ILE A 237 -25.70 -9.87 3.38
C ILE A 237 -26.17 -11.24 2.86
N SER A 238 -25.30 -12.24 2.78
CA SER A 238 -25.68 -13.59 2.33
C SER A 238 -26.63 -14.33 3.27
N ARG A 239 -26.83 -13.82 4.49
CA ARG A 239 -27.75 -14.39 5.48
C ARG A 239 -29.11 -13.68 5.51
N LEU A 240 -29.31 -12.64 4.68
CA LEU A 240 -30.60 -12.00 4.57
C LEU A 240 -31.61 -12.95 3.91
N THR A 241 -32.77 -13.10 4.55
CA THR A 241 -33.84 -13.99 4.11
C THR A 241 -35.16 -13.24 4.01
N GLU A 242 -35.92 -13.52 2.96
CA GLU A 242 -37.32 -13.12 2.85
C GLU A 242 -38.18 -14.36 3.15
N GLY A 243 -38.73 -14.43 4.37
CA GLY A 243 -39.34 -15.66 4.88
C GLY A 243 -38.30 -16.73 5.19
N GLN A 244 -38.34 -17.86 4.48
CA GLN A 244 -37.39 -18.97 4.64
C GLN A 244 -36.32 -19.04 3.53
N GLU A 245 -36.48 -18.25 2.46
CA GLU A 245 -35.55 -18.26 1.32
C GLU A 245 -34.52 -17.13 1.44
N PRO A 246 -33.26 -17.38 1.09
CA PRO A 246 -32.25 -16.32 1.06
C PRO A 246 -32.54 -15.35 -0.09
N ILE A 247 -32.44 -14.05 0.20
CA ILE A 247 -32.67 -12.97 -0.78
C ILE A 247 -31.59 -13.02 -1.87
N PHE A 248 -30.37 -13.36 -1.49
CA PHE A 248 -29.21 -13.39 -2.38
C PHE A 248 -28.50 -14.74 -2.31
N LYS A 249 -28.38 -15.42 -3.45
CA LYS A 249 -27.68 -16.71 -3.58
C LYS A 249 -26.35 -16.56 -4.30
N LEU A 250 -26.29 -15.72 -5.34
CA LEU A 250 -25.14 -15.58 -6.24
C LEU A 250 -24.27 -14.37 -5.90
N LEU A 251 -24.88 -13.20 -5.66
CA LEU A 251 -24.16 -11.93 -5.54
C LEU A 251 -23.13 -11.93 -4.39
N PRO A 252 -23.48 -12.34 -3.14
CA PRO A 252 -22.51 -12.41 -2.06
C PRO A 252 -21.38 -13.39 -2.35
N GLN A 253 -21.64 -14.50 -3.03
CA GLN A 253 -20.59 -15.44 -3.41
C GLN A 253 -19.61 -14.77 -4.35
N VAL A 254 -20.07 -14.10 -5.40
CA VAL A 254 -19.21 -13.36 -6.33
C VAL A 254 -18.36 -12.33 -5.57
N MET A 255 -18.97 -11.54 -4.69
CA MET A 255 -18.26 -10.50 -3.95
C MET A 255 -17.21 -11.06 -2.98
N LEU A 256 -17.53 -12.16 -2.28
CA LEU A 256 -16.59 -12.85 -1.41
C LEU A 256 -15.38 -13.42 -2.19
N HIS A 257 -15.62 -13.98 -3.38
CA HIS A 257 -14.52 -14.43 -4.24
C HIS A 257 -13.66 -13.25 -4.74
N LEU A 258 -14.27 -12.11 -5.07
CA LEU A 258 -13.50 -10.92 -5.45
C LEU A 258 -12.62 -10.38 -4.31
N LEU A 259 -13.06 -10.55 -3.06
CA LEU A 259 -12.26 -10.18 -1.89
C LEU A 259 -11.03 -11.07 -1.69
N THR A 260 -10.94 -12.24 -2.33
CA THR A 260 -9.72 -13.06 -2.30
C THR A 260 -8.61 -12.52 -3.20
N ILE A 261 -8.91 -11.54 -4.06
CA ILE A 261 -7.89 -10.88 -4.88
C ILE A 261 -7.02 -10.01 -3.97
N PRO A 262 -5.69 -10.24 -3.92
CA PRO A 262 -4.81 -9.47 -3.05
C PRO A 262 -4.73 -8.02 -3.52
N HIS A 263 -4.87 -7.07 -2.60
CA HIS A 263 -4.75 -5.63 -2.89
C HIS A 263 -3.31 -5.11 -2.87
N SER A 264 -2.34 -5.95 -2.47
CA SER A 264 -0.93 -5.56 -2.29
C SER A 264 0.01 -6.78 -2.32
N SER A 265 1.28 -6.54 -2.68
CA SER A 265 2.36 -7.54 -2.60
C SER A 265 2.78 -7.85 -1.17
N ALA A 266 2.33 -7.09 -0.17
CA ALA A 266 2.74 -7.25 1.23
C ALA A 266 2.50 -8.66 1.78
N HIS A 267 1.47 -9.38 1.28
CA HIS A 267 1.25 -10.78 1.64
C HIS A 267 2.38 -11.69 1.13
N CYS A 268 2.75 -11.56 -0.14
CA CYS A 268 3.87 -12.29 -0.73
C CYS A 268 5.20 -11.92 -0.06
N GLU A 269 5.41 -10.64 0.26
CA GLU A 269 6.62 -10.18 0.95
C GLU A 269 6.75 -10.75 2.37
N ARG A 270 5.65 -10.92 3.10
CA ARG A 270 5.64 -11.62 4.39
C ARG A 270 6.03 -13.08 4.25
N ILE A 271 5.52 -13.77 3.23
CA ILE A 271 5.93 -15.14 2.90
C ILE A 271 7.42 -15.19 2.54
N PHE A 272 7.91 -14.27 1.70
CA PHE A 272 9.33 -14.21 1.33
C PHE A 272 10.25 -13.88 2.51
N SER A 273 9.82 -13.02 3.43
CA SER A 273 10.53 -12.74 4.68
C SER A 273 10.62 -14.00 5.54
N LEU A 274 9.53 -14.75 5.65
CA LEU A 274 9.49 -16.02 6.37
C LEU A 274 10.44 -17.05 5.72
N VAL A 275 10.44 -17.17 4.39
CA VAL A 275 11.38 -18.04 3.66
C VAL A 275 12.83 -17.62 3.93
N ARG A 276 13.15 -16.33 3.81
CA ARG A 276 14.50 -15.81 4.03
C ARG A 276 15.00 -16.09 5.45
N LYS A 277 14.19 -15.84 6.46
CA LYS A 277 14.54 -16.13 7.87
C LYS A 277 14.86 -17.60 8.11
N ASN A 278 14.14 -18.51 7.43
CA ASN A 278 14.35 -19.95 7.56
C ASN A 278 15.48 -20.50 6.66
N HIS A 279 15.87 -19.79 5.60
CA HIS A 279 16.89 -20.25 4.66
C HIS A 279 18.29 -19.64 4.90
N SER A 280 18.40 -18.36 5.31
CA SER A 280 19.69 -17.64 5.30
C SER A 280 20.15 -17.03 6.62
N GLU A 281 19.27 -16.75 7.58
CA GLU A 281 19.65 -15.91 8.74
C GLU A 281 19.66 -16.62 10.11
N PHE A 282 18.87 -17.68 10.34
CA PHE A 282 18.72 -18.23 11.71
C PHE A 282 18.72 -19.77 11.84
N ARG A 283 18.76 -20.56 10.76
CA ARG A 283 18.73 -22.04 10.81
C ARG A 283 19.60 -22.67 9.73
N SER A 284 20.10 -23.88 9.97
CA SER A 284 20.63 -24.77 8.92
C SER A 284 19.58 -24.88 7.81
N ARG A 285 20.01 -24.64 6.55
CA ARG A 285 19.13 -24.63 5.36
C ARG A 285 18.11 -25.76 5.44
N LEU A 286 16.84 -25.40 5.67
CA LEU A 286 15.75 -26.36 5.60
C LEU A 286 15.59 -26.82 4.15
N GLU A 287 15.37 -28.12 3.97
CA GLU A 287 15.01 -28.68 2.67
C GLU A 287 13.69 -28.07 2.18
N ASN A 288 13.52 -27.95 0.85
CA ASN A 288 12.33 -27.34 0.24
C ASN A 288 11.03 -28.02 0.70
N SER A 289 11.03 -29.35 0.84
CA SER A 289 9.89 -30.15 1.33
C SER A 289 9.46 -29.74 2.75
N THR A 290 10.43 -29.53 3.64
CA THR A 290 10.19 -29.09 5.02
C THR A 290 9.75 -27.62 5.07
N MET A 291 10.31 -26.79 4.19
CA MET A 291 9.91 -25.39 4.07
C MET A 291 8.49 -25.25 3.57
N GLU A 292 8.09 -26.03 2.56
CA GLU A 292 6.72 -26.10 2.06
C GLU A 292 5.75 -26.53 3.16
N ALA A 293 6.05 -27.62 3.88
CA ALA A 293 5.24 -28.06 5.00
C ALA A 293 5.12 -26.99 6.10
N LEU A 294 6.20 -26.27 6.40
CA LEU A 294 6.21 -25.18 7.38
C LEU A 294 5.40 -23.97 6.91
N LEU A 295 5.47 -23.62 5.63
CA LEU A 295 4.66 -22.55 5.03
C LEU A 295 3.18 -22.91 5.07
N ILE A 296 2.81 -24.15 4.72
CA ILE A 296 1.43 -24.66 4.83
C ILE A 296 0.96 -24.64 6.29
N ALA A 297 1.79 -25.08 7.22
CA ALA A 297 1.44 -25.09 8.64
C ALA A 297 1.24 -23.67 9.22
N LYS A 298 1.93 -22.67 8.65
CA LYS A 298 1.83 -21.25 9.03
C LYS A 298 0.76 -20.46 8.28
N SER A 299 0.36 -20.91 7.08
CA SER A 299 -0.71 -20.28 6.30
C SER A 299 -2.10 -20.70 6.77
N ARG A 300 -2.21 -21.79 7.53
CA ARG A 300 -3.47 -22.22 8.16
C ARG A 300 -3.93 -21.18 9.21
N PRO A 301 -5.20 -20.75 9.18
CA PRO A 301 -5.75 -19.82 10.16
C PRO A 301 -5.74 -20.42 11.58
N GLY A 302 -5.60 -19.55 12.60
CA GLY A 302 -5.56 -19.90 14.02
C GLY A 302 -4.19 -19.69 14.66
N SER A 303 -4.17 -19.24 15.92
CA SER A 303 -2.93 -19.18 16.69
C SER A 303 -2.44 -20.62 16.94
N ALA A 304 -1.12 -20.85 17.03
CA ALA A 304 -0.61 -22.18 17.34
C ALA A 304 -1.12 -22.72 18.71
N GLY A 305 -1.62 -21.83 19.58
CA GLY A 305 -2.20 -22.15 20.88
C GLY A 305 -3.71 -22.39 20.89
N ASP A 306 -4.46 -21.97 19.86
CA ASP A 306 -5.90 -22.28 19.69
C ASP A 306 -6.14 -23.61 18.98
N ARG A 307 -5.07 -24.41 18.83
CA ARG A 307 -5.15 -25.73 18.21
C ARG A 307 -5.35 -26.74 19.32
N ASP A 308 -6.55 -27.29 19.40
CA ASP A 308 -6.84 -28.46 20.25
C ASP A 308 -6.12 -29.68 19.65
N TYR A 309 -4.83 -29.81 19.95
CA TYR A 309 -4.11 -31.05 19.73
C TYR A 309 -4.45 -32.00 20.86
N SER A 310 -4.88 -33.22 20.52
CA SER A 310 -5.07 -34.25 21.53
C SER A 310 -3.74 -34.58 22.21
N LYS A 311 -3.79 -35.11 23.44
CA LYS A 311 -2.58 -35.55 24.15
C LYS A 311 -1.86 -36.64 23.37
N GLU A 312 -2.61 -37.47 22.66
CA GLU A 312 -2.10 -38.52 21.77
C GLU A 312 -1.30 -37.90 20.61
N GLU A 313 -1.85 -36.89 19.91
CA GLU A 313 -1.17 -36.22 18.79
C GLU A 313 0.13 -35.53 19.21
N LEU A 314 0.14 -34.87 20.38
CA LEU A 314 1.34 -34.24 20.93
C LEU A 314 2.40 -35.27 21.32
N SER A 315 1.98 -36.42 21.85
CA SER A 315 2.88 -37.53 22.18
C SER A 315 3.51 -38.14 20.93
N GLU A 316 2.71 -38.34 19.88
CA GLU A 316 3.19 -38.85 18.60
C GLU A 316 4.18 -37.89 17.93
N LEU A 317 3.85 -36.60 17.86
CA LEU A 317 4.75 -35.57 17.32
C LEU A 317 6.07 -35.49 18.09
N LYS A 318 6.02 -35.57 19.42
CA LYS A 318 7.22 -35.59 20.27
C LYS A 318 8.05 -36.85 20.05
N SER A 319 7.41 -38.01 19.89
CA SER A 319 8.09 -39.28 19.58
C SER A 319 8.74 -39.26 18.19
N ALA A 320 8.11 -38.62 17.20
CA ALA A 320 8.63 -38.50 15.84
C ALA A 320 9.85 -37.58 15.81
N TYR A 321 9.81 -36.45 16.52
CA TYR A 321 10.94 -35.53 16.66
C TYR A 321 12.15 -36.18 17.34
N HIS A 322 11.93 -36.94 18.43
CA HIS A 322 13.02 -37.67 19.08
C HIS A 322 13.61 -38.78 18.19
N ARG A 323 12.80 -39.41 17.34
CA ARG A 323 13.28 -40.38 16.35
C ARG A 323 14.13 -39.70 15.26
N SER A 324 13.75 -38.52 14.79
CA SER A 324 14.53 -37.79 13.76
C SER A 324 15.88 -37.26 14.25
N LEU A 325 16.08 -37.14 15.56
CA LEU A 325 17.36 -36.73 16.17
C LEU A 325 18.34 -37.89 16.39
N LYS A 326 17.90 -39.14 16.21
CA LYS A 326 18.71 -40.35 16.41
C LYS A 326 19.23 -40.97 15.09
N ASN A 327 18.85 -40.38 13.96
CA ASN A 327 19.41 -40.65 12.63
C ASN A 327 20.32 -39.49 12.21
#